data_AF-A0A1I6GK90-F1
#
_entry.id   AF-A0A1I6GK90-F1
#
_cell.length_a   1.000
_cell.length_b   1.000
_cell.length_c   1.000
_cell.angle_alpha   90.00
_cell.angle_beta   90.00
_cell.angle_gamma   90.00
#
_symmetry.space_group_name_H-M   'P 1'
#
loop_
_entity.id
_entity.type
_entity.pdbx_description
1 polymer ?
#
loop_
_entity_poly.entity_id
_entity_poly.type
_entity_poly.pdbx_seq_one_letter_code
_entity_poly.pdbx_strand_id
1 'polypeptide(L)'
;MTAKITNKIVGYRVKKADPEAQAAADQPVVNKPIQMNETIERPDFLLGTTYKIKPPVAEHAMYITINDILLNEGTDHESRQPYEVFINSKSMEHFQWVIALTRVISAVFRKGGDVTFLVEELRSVYDPNGGYFKKGGVFMPSLVAEIGAVIERHLKAIGLIESEELSDVTKRILAEKRAEFETAQKTPSNDESVGDYPANATLCPKCSTKAVVVMDGCATCLSCGDSKCG
;
A
#
# COMPACT_ATOMS: atom_id res chain seq x y z
N MET A 1 7.37 34.78 34.29
CA MET A 1 7.91 35.74 35.29
C MET A 1 8.61 34.93 36.37
N THR A 2 9.92 35.10 36.52
CA THR A 2 10.76 34.27 37.42
C THR A 2 11.01 35.06 38.71
N ALA A 3 10.46 34.59 39.83
CA ALA A 3 10.66 35.25 41.12
C ALA A 3 12.10 35.00 41.61
N LYS A 4 12.90 36.06 41.75
CA LYS A 4 14.23 35.98 42.38
C LYS A 4 14.07 36.13 43.89
N ILE A 5 14.49 35.11 44.64
CA ILE A 5 14.52 35.13 46.10
C ILE A 5 15.81 35.82 46.52
N THR A 6 15.72 37.00 47.11
CA THR A 6 16.87 37.82 47.55
C THR A 6 17.26 37.62 49.01
N ASN A 7 16.44 36.90 49.79
CA ASN A 7 16.66 36.68 51.22
C ASN A 7 17.19 35.28 51.51
N LYS A 8 18.01 35.13 52.56
CA LYS A 8 18.50 33.83 53.04
C LYS A 8 17.33 32.97 53.54
N ILE A 9 17.19 31.78 52.98
CA ILE A 9 16.22 30.78 53.44
C ILE A 9 16.72 30.19 54.75
N VAL A 10 16.09 30.56 55.86
CA VAL A 10 16.47 30.11 57.23
C VAL A 10 15.67 28.90 57.72
N GLY A 11 14.81 28.32 56.88
CA GLY A 11 14.10 27.08 57.17
C GLY A 11 13.38 26.55 55.93
N TYR A 12 13.36 25.23 55.77
CA TYR A 12 12.58 24.53 54.77
C TYR A 12 11.82 23.37 55.43
N ARG A 13 10.63 23.06 54.91
CA ARG A 13 9.84 21.89 55.34
C ARG A 13 9.51 21.08 54.10
N VAL A 14 10.02 19.85 54.04
CA VAL A 14 9.69 18.91 52.96
C VAL A 14 8.32 18.32 53.27
N LYS A 15 7.36 18.50 52.37
CA LYS A 15 6.04 17.86 52.46
C LYS A 15 6.25 16.36 52.21
N LYS A 16 6.11 15.54 53.25
CA LYS A 16 6.04 14.08 53.07
C LYS A 16 4.72 13.76 52.38
N ALA A 17 4.75 12.84 51.43
CA ALA A 17 3.55 12.39 50.73
C ALA A 17 2.56 11.79 51.74
N ASP A 18 1.28 12.17 51.63
CA ASP A 18 0.20 11.57 52.41
C ASP A 18 0.06 10.09 52.03
N PRO A 19 0.05 9.15 53.00
CA PRO A 19 -0.13 7.72 52.72
C PRO A 19 -1.52 7.39 52.13
N GLU A 20 -2.48 8.32 52.20
CA GLU A 20 -3.81 8.16 51.59
C GLU A 20 -3.81 8.40 50.06
N ALA A 21 -2.75 8.99 49.49
CA ALA A 21 -2.61 9.13 48.04
C ALA A 21 -2.11 7.84 47.35
N GLN A 22 -1.69 6.83 48.12
CA GLN A 22 -1.25 5.53 47.60
C GLN A 22 -2.38 4.50 47.47
N ALA A 23 -3.59 4.79 47.96
CA ALA A 23 -4.75 3.91 47.84
C ALA A 23 -5.54 4.08 46.52
N ALA A 24 -5.13 5.00 45.63
CA ALA A 24 -5.80 5.25 44.35
C ALA A 24 -5.15 4.53 43.14
N ALA A 25 -4.21 3.61 43.38
CA ALA A 25 -3.43 2.97 42.32
C ALA A 25 -3.96 1.61 41.82
N ASP A 26 -5.11 1.14 42.32
CA ASP A 26 -5.73 -0.15 41.91
C ASP A 26 -7.04 0.07 41.13
N GLN A 27 -7.06 1.05 40.22
CA GLN A 27 -7.99 0.95 39.10
C GLN A 27 -7.37 0.04 38.05
N PRO A 28 -8.09 -0.96 37.51
CA PRO A 28 -7.58 -1.75 36.39
C PRO A 28 -7.33 -0.75 35.25
N VAL A 29 -6.07 -0.51 34.95
CA VAL A 29 -5.68 0.26 33.77
C VAL A 29 -6.15 -0.58 32.60
N VAL A 30 -7.28 -0.21 32.01
CA VAL A 30 -7.69 -0.74 30.72
C VAL A 30 -6.61 -0.27 29.76
N ASN A 31 -5.59 -1.09 29.56
CA ASN A 31 -4.50 -0.82 28.63
C ASN A 31 -5.13 -0.69 27.25
N LYS A 32 -5.36 0.56 26.82
CA LYS A 32 -5.82 0.83 25.46
C LYS A 32 -4.77 0.25 24.50
N PRO A 33 -5.20 -0.43 23.43
CA PRO A 33 -4.26 -0.95 22.45
C PRO A 33 -3.41 0.19 21.89
N ILE A 34 -2.11 -0.05 21.79
CA ILE A 34 -1.17 0.89 21.22
C ILE A 34 -1.52 1.04 19.74
N GLN A 35 -1.75 2.28 19.33
CA GLN A 35 -1.97 2.64 17.93
C GLN A 35 -0.71 3.29 17.36
N MET A 36 -0.50 3.08 16.07
CA MET A 36 0.64 3.65 15.35
C MET A 36 0.66 5.18 15.50
N ASN A 37 1.78 5.74 15.95
CA ASN A 37 1.98 7.18 16.10
C ASN A 37 3.47 7.55 16.20
N GLU A 38 3.78 8.85 16.12
CA GLU A 38 5.15 9.37 16.05
C GLU A 38 6.01 9.12 17.30
N THR A 39 5.42 8.77 18.45
CA THR A 39 6.18 8.50 19.68
C THR A 39 6.66 7.06 19.78
N ILE A 40 6.21 6.18 18.88
CA ILE A 40 6.69 4.79 18.83
C ILE A 40 8.14 4.78 18.35
N GLU A 41 9.03 4.41 19.25
CA GLU A 41 10.45 4.24 18.94
C GLU A 41 10.66 3.12 17.91
N ARG A 42 11.67 3.29 17.07
CA ARG A 42 12.03 2.30 16.06
C ARG A 42 12.56 1.03 16.75
N PRO A 43 11.93 -0.13 16.55
CA PRO A 43 12.46 -1.39 17.09
C PRO A 43 13.82 -1.76 16.48
N ASP A 44 14.58 -2.59 17.20
CA ASP A 44 15.86 -3.14 16.71
C ASP A 44 15.67 -4.05 15.48
N PHE A 45 14.50 -4.68 15.37
CA PHE A 45 14.15 -5.63 14.32
C PHE A 45 12.82 -5.26 13.67
N LEU A 46 12.79 -5.26 12.33
CA LEU A 46 11.58 -5.07 11.52
C LEU A 46 11.55 -6.13 10.41
N LEU A 47 10.37 -6.65 10.11
CA LEU A 47 10.16 -7.55 8.97
C LEU A 47 9.83 -6.72 7.74
N GLY A 48 10.49 -7.01 6.62
CA GLY A 48 10.32 -6.27 5.37
C GLY A 48 9.91 -7.15 4.20
N THR A 49 9.11 -6.59 3.30
CA THR A 49 8.78 -7.18 2.00
C THR A 49 9.31 -6.31 0.87
N THR A 50 10.07 -6.90 -0.06
CA THR A 50 10.61 -6.19 -1.23
C THR A 50 9.84 -6.52 -2.49
N TYR A 51 9.38 -5.48 -3.18
CA TYR A 51 8.71 -5.54 -4.47
C TYR A 51 9.59 -4.97 -5.58
N LYS A 52 9.53 -5.57 -6.76
CA LYS A 52 10.27 -5.12 -7.95
C LYS A 52 9.33 -4.44 -8.94
N ILE A 53 9.73 -3.26 -9.40
CA ILE A 53 9.11 -2.53 -10.51
C ILE A 53 10.14 -2.40 -11.64
N LYS A 54 9.73 -2.66 -12.89
CA LYS A 54 10.54 -2.41 -14.09
C LYS A 54 9.63 -1.92 -15.22
N PRO A 55 9.49 -0.59 -15.41
CA PRO A 55 8.78 -0.04 -16.55
C PRO A 55 9.45 -0.50 -17.86
N PRO A 56 8.69 -0.69 -18.97
CA PRO A 56 9.26 -1.21 -20.22
C PRO A 56 10.38 -0.35 -20.80
N VAL A 57 10.24 0.98 -20.70
CA VAL A 57 11.19 1.95 -21.23
C VAL A 57 12.35 2.26 -20.27
N ALA A 58 12.27 1.77 -19.03
CA ALA A 58 13.30 2.02 -18.03
C ALA A 58 14.46 1.03 -18.19
N GLU A 59 15.68 1.58 -18.24
CA GLU A 59 16.91 0.79 -18.27
C GLU A 59 17.07 -0.06 -17.00
N HIS A 60 16.77 0.54 -15.84
CA HIS A 60 16.99 -0.04 -14.53
C HIS A 60 15.68 -0.35 -13.79
N ALA A 61 15.67 -1.46 -13.05
CA ALA A 61 14.58 -1.78 -12.15
C ALA A 61 14.68 -0.98 -10.84
N MET A 62 13.52 -0.77 -10.22
CA MET A 62 13.36 -0.18 -8.90
C MET A 62 12.91 -1.25 -7.91
N TYR A 63 13.43 -1.21 -6.70
CA TYR A 63 13.10 -2.11 -5.60
C TYR A 63 12.49 -1.28 -4.47
N ILE A 64 11.30 -1.68 -4.03
CA ILE A 64 10.55 -1.02 -2.97
C ILE A 64 10.47 -2.01 -1.81
N THR A 65 11.15 -1.72 -0.72
CA THR A 65 11.05 -2.50 0.52
C THR A 65 10.15 -1.77 1.49
N ILE A 66 9.09 -2.42 1.96
CA ILE A 66 8.23 -1.88 3.02
C ILE A 66 8.48 -2.73 4.26
N ASN A 67 8.91 -2.08 5.34
CA ASN A 67 9.14 -2.69 6.63
C ASN A 67 7.95 -2.43 7.55
N ASP A 68 7.54 -3.45 8.28
CA ASP A 68 6.38 -3.44 9.15
C ASP A 68 6.78 -3.51 10.62
N ILE A 69 5.96 -2.87 11.45
CA ILE A 69 5.95 -3.05 12.90
C ILE A 69 4.76 -3.89 13.33
N LEU A 70 4.97 -4.78 14.30
CA LEU A 70 3.91 -5.53 14.97
C LEU A 70 3.56 -4.80 16.27
N LEU A 71 2.32 -4.31 16.37
CA LEU A 71 1.79 -3.63 17.54
C LEU A 71 0.95 -4.59 18.37
N ASN A 72 1.00 -4.45 19.70
CA ASN A 72 0.23 -5.26 20.65
C ASN A 72 0.42 -6.77 20.48
N GLU A 73 1.64 -7.20 20.17
CA GLU A 73 2.01 -8.61 19.96
C GLU A 73 1.56 -9.48 21.15
N GLY A 74 0.95 -10.63 20.85
CA GLY A 74 0.47 -11.57 21.87
C GLY A 74 -0.83 -11.14 22.57
N THR A 75 -1.58 -10.19 22.00
CA THR A 75 -2.90 -9.75 22.49
C THR A 75 -3.98 -9.86 21.43
N ASP A 76 -5.26 -9.77 21.82
CA ASP A 76 -6.41 -9.74 20.90
C ASP A 76 -6.43 -8.50 19.98
N HIS A 77 -5.52 -7.54 20.20
CA HIS A 77 -5.36 -6.32 19.41
C HIS A 77 -4.06 -6.30 18.60
N GLU A 78 -3.44 -7.46 18.40
CA GLU A 78 -2.26 -7.60 17.55
C GLU A 78 -2.55 -7.05 16.14
N SER A 79 -1.74 -6.10 15.69
CA SER A 79 -1.91 -5.50 14.37
C SER A 79 -0.57 -5.20 13.73
N ARG A 80 -0.48 -5.47 12.42
CA ARG A 80 0.70 -5.16 11.62
C ARG A 80 0.48 -3.82 10.91
N GLN A 81 1.44 -2.92 11.04
CA GLN A 81 1.37 -1.58 10.46
C GLN A 81 2.63 -1.33 9.64
N PRO A 82 2.53 -0.64 8.48
CA PRO A 82 3.71 -0.23 7.74
C PRO A 82 4.46 0.81 8.58
N TYR A 83 5.78 0.67 8.68
CA TYR A 83 6.62 1.53 9.50
C TYR A 83 7.50 2.45 8.66
N GLU A 84 8.18 1.89 7.66
CA GLU A 84 9.07 2.63 6.76
C GLU A 84 9.09 2.00 5.38
N VAL A 85 9.36 2.82 4.36
CA VAL A 85 9.58 2.35 2.99
C VAL A 85 10.98 2.75 2.55
N PHE A 86 11.60 1.91 1.74
CA PHE A 86 12.85 2.18 1.05
C PHE A 86 12.68 1.94 -0.44
N ILE A 87 12.98 2.94 -1.24
CA ILE A 87 12.91 2.84 -2.70
C ILE A 87 14.33 2.98 -3.25
N ASN A 88 14.84 1.92 -3.88
CA ASN A 88 16.18 1.85 -4.42
C ASN A 88 16.17 1.59 -5.92
N SER A 89 17.03 2.28 -6.67
CA SER A 89 17.21 2.08 -8.10
C SER A 89 18.66 2.38 -8.48
N LYS A 90 19.15 1.73 -9.53
CA LYS A 90 20.44 2.09 -10.16
C LYS A 90 20.32 3.33 -11.06
N SER A 91 19.09 3.70 -11.47
CA SER A 91 18.88 4.90 -12.28
C SER A 91 19.02 6.16 -11.43
N MET A 92 19.78 7.12 -11.94
CA MET A 92 19.93 8.45 -11.34
C MET A 92 18.86 9.43 -11.81
N GLU A 93 18.08 9.08 -12.84
CA GLU A 93 17.10 9.97 -13.50
C GLU A 93 16.04 10.51 -12.54
N HIS A 94 15.62 9.70 -11.56
CA HIS A 94 14.58 10.07 -10.59
C HIS A 94 15.09 10.14 -9.14
N PHE A 95 16.40 10.19 -8.93
CA PHE A 95 17.01 10.00 -7.61
C PHE A 95 16.48 10.96 -6.53
N GLN A 96 16.35 12.25 -6.84
CA GLN A 96 15.91 13.26 -5.85
C GLN A 96 14.46 13.04 -5.41
N TRP A 97 13.55 12.82 -6.37
CA TRP A 97 12.14 12.57 -6.09
C TRP A 97 11.93 11.24 -5.37
N VAL A 98 12.69 10.20 -5.73
CA VAL A 98 12.65 8.90 -5.05
C VAL A 98 13.05 9.04 -3.57
N ILE A 99 14.11 9.79 -3.26
CA ILE A 99 14.50 10.06 -1.87
C ILE A 99 13.40 10.84 -1.14
N ALA A 100 12.85 11.89 -1.78
CA ALA A 100 11.81 12.71 -1.19
C ALA A 100 10.56 11.87 -0.85
N LEU A 101 10.08 11.06 -1.81
CA LEU A 101 8.96 10.15 -1.63
C LEU A 101 9.21 9.13 -0.53
N THR A 102 10.39 8.51 -0.52
CA THR A 102 10.80 7.55 0.52
C THR A 102 10.70 8.16 1.92
N ARG A 103 11.19 9.39 2.09
CA ARG A 103 11.15 10.12 3.37
C ARG A 103 9.73 10.51 3.78
N VAL A 104 8.94 11.03 2.84
CA VAL A 104 7.57 11.50 3.12
C VAL A 104 6.66 10.33 3.45
N ILE A 105 6.68 9.25 2.66
CA ILE A 105 5.86 8.07 2.90
C ILE A 105 6.22 7.44 4.25
N SER A 106 7.52 7.29 4.56
CA SER A 106 7.97 6.79 5.86
C SER A 106 7.60 7.70 7.03
N ALA A 107 7.49 9.02 6.81
CA ALA A 107 6.99 9.94 7.83
C ALA A 107 5.48 9.75 8.06
N VAL A 108 4.70 9.58 7.00
CA VAL A 108 3.25 9.30 7.10
C VAL A 108 3.00 7.96 7.80
N PHE A 109 3.73 6.91 7.44
CA PHE A 109 3.68 5.62 8.14
C PHE A 109 3.99 5.73 9.63
N ARG A 110 5.07 6.46 9.98
CA ARG A 110 5.42 6.71 11.39
C ARG A 110 4.38 7.53 12.14
N LYS A 111 3.70 8.46 11.46
CA LYS A 111 2.62 9.24 12.06
C LYS A 111 1.38 8.40 12.36
N GLY A 112 1.18 7.30 11.64
CA GLY A 112 0.03 6.42 11.80
C GLY A 112 -1.31 7.07 11.43
N GLY A 113 -2.40 6.55 11.99
CA GLY A 113 -3.75 6.86 11.55
C GLY A 113 -4.14 6.08 10.30
N ASP A 114 -5.09 6.61 9.52
CA ASP A 114 -5.42 6.03 8.23
C ASP A 114 -4.33 6.38 7.21
N VAL A 115 -3.53 5.38 6.83
CA VAL A 115 -2.45 5.51 5.83
C VAL A 115 -2.89 5.01 4.45
N THR A 116 -4.10 4.46 4.34
CA THR A 116 -4.61 3.85 3.11
C THR A 116 -4.87 4.89 2.02
N PHE A 117 -5.20 6.13 2.40
CA PHE A 117 -5.36 7.26 1.48
C PHE A 117 -4.13 7.52 0.59
N LEU A 118 -2.92 7.15 1.05
CA LEU A 118 -1.69 7.29 0.24
C LEU A 118 -1.79 6.54 -1.10
N VAL A 119 -2.57 5.45 -1.15
CA VAL A 119 -2.80 4.70 -2.38
C VAL A 119 -3.49 5.58 -3.43
N GLU A 120 -4.55 6.28 -3.04
CA GLU A 120 -5.33 7.14 -3.93
C GLU A 120 -4.48 8.34 -4.40
N GLU A 121 -3.81 9.00 -3.47
CA GLU A 121 -2.93 10.14 -3.75
C GLU A 121 -1.83 9.76 -4.76
N LEU A 122 -1.12 8.65 -4.54
CA LEU A 122 -0.07 8.21 -5.45
C LEU A 122 -0.60 7.75 -6.81
N ARG A 123 -1.77 7.09 -6.85
CA ARG A 123 -2.39 6.65 -8.11
C ARG A 123 -2.89 7.81 -8.97
N SER A 124 -3.20 8.96 -8.35
CA SER A 124 -3.62 10.18 -9.04
C SER A 124 -2.47 10.96 -9.71
N VAL A 125 -1.21 10.54 -9.51
CA VAL A 125 -0.06 11.17 -10.14
C VAL A 125 0.11 10.66 -11.57
N TYR A 126 0.08 11.57 -12.55
CA TYR A 126 0.22 11.27 -13.98
C TYR A 126 1.60 11.66 -14.49
N ASP A 127 2.13 10.84 -15.40
CA ASP A 127 3.33 11.18 -16.15
C ASP A 127 2.94 12.07 -17.33
N PRO A 128 3.61 13.22 -17.56
CA PRO A 128 3.32 14.08 -18.71
C PRO A 128 3.50 13.36 -20.06
N ASN A 129 4.24 12.25 -20.11
CA ASN A 129 4.43 11.43 -21.30
C ASN A 129 3.32 10.36 -21.48
N GLY A 130 2.31 10.32 -20.60
CA GLY A 130 1.12 9.47 -20.78
C GLY A 130 1.19 8.07 -20.17
N GLY A 131 2.18 7.78 -19.32
CA GLY A 131 2.30 6.51 -18.60
C GLY A 131 2.82 5.34 -19.47
N TYR A 132 2.61 4.11 -19.01
CA TYR A 132 3.09 2.90 -19.71
C TYR A 132 2.26 1.66 -19.38
N PHE A 133 2.39 0.63 -20.22
CA PHE A 133 1.78 -0.68 -19.98
C PHE A 133 2.79 -1.64 -19.34
N LYS A 134 2.39 -2.31 -18.28
CA LYS A 134 3.14 -3.41 -17.68
C LYS A 134 2.94 -4.69 -18.48
N LYS A 135 3.80 -5.68 -18.20
CA LYS A 135 3.53 -7.08 -18.59
C LYS A 135 2.13 -7.49 -18.11
N GLY A 136 1.39 -8.20 -18.96
CA GLY A 136 -0.01 -8.55 -18.73
C GLY A 136 -1.01 -7.46 -19.14
N GLY A 137 -0.56 -6.37 -19.79
CA GLY A 137 -1.43 -5.36 -20.40
C GLY A 137 -2.07 -4.38 -19.40
N VAL A 138 -1.58 -4.32 -18.16
CA VAL A 138 -2.05 -3.38 -17.13
C VAL A 138 -1.43 -2.00 -17.36
N PHE A 139 -2.25 -0.98 -17.58
CA PHE A 139 -1.83 0.40 -17.73
C PHE A 139 -1.46 1.02 -16.38
N MET A 140 -0.35 1.75 -16.35
CA MET A 140 0.09 2.58 -15.23
C MET A 140 0.22 4.03 -15.71
N PRO A 141 -0.47 4.99 -15.08
CA PRO A 141 -0.44 6.40 -15.52
C PRO A 141 0.90 7.09 -15.22
N SER A 142 1.69 6.58 -14.28
CA SER A 142 3.05 7.04 -14.00
C SER A 142 3.84 5.99 -13.20
N LEU A 143 5.16 6.22 -13.05
CA LEU A 143 5.98 5.45 -12.12
C LEU A 143 5.51 5.61 -10.66
N VAL A 144 5.05 6.81 -10.28
CA VAL A 144 4.54 7.09 -8.93
C VAL A 144 3.24 6.33 -8.67
N ALA A 145 2.37 6.23 -9.67
CA ALA A 145 1.16 5.42 -9.56
C ALA A 145 1.47 3.92 -9.42
N GLU A 146 2.53 3.42 -10.07
CA GLU A 146 2.96 2.03 -9.86
C GLU A 146 3.54 1.81 -8.45
N ILE A 147 4.24 2.80 -7.87
CA ILE A 147 4.64 2.77 -6.45
C ILE A 147 3.39 2.70 -5.56
N GLY A 148 2.37 3.51 -5.84
CA GLY A 148 1.07 3.46 -5.15
C GLY A 148 0.42 2.08 -5.22
N ALA A 149 0.43 1.44 -6.39
CA ALA A 149 -0.09 0.07 -6.56
C ALA A 149 0.72 -0.99 -5.79
N VAL A 150 2.03 -0.78 -5.60
CA VAL A 150 2.86 -1.63 -4.73
C VAL A 150 2.49 -1.46 -3.26
N ILE A 151 2.31 -0.20 -2.81
CA ILE A 151 1.87 0.09 -1.44
C ILE A 151 0.49 -0.51 -1.20
N GLU A 152 -0.46 -0.35 -2.13
CA GLU A 152 -1.80 -0.95 -2.04
C GLU A 152 -1.73 -2.48 -1.87
N ARG A 153 -0.91 -3.15 -2.70
CA ARG A 153 -0.71 -4.60 -2.59
C ARG A 153 -0.19 -4.99 -1.21
N HIS A 154 0.74 -4.20 -0.68
CA HIS A 154 1.32 -4.46 0.63
C HIS A 154 0.32 -4.23 1.77
N LEU A 155 -0.43 -3.12 1.74
CA LEU A 155 -1.48 -2.82 2.72
C LEU A 155 -2.58 -3.89 2.73
N LYS A 156 -2.96 -4.42 1.55
CA LYS A 156 -3.86 -5.59 1.43
C LYS A 156 -3.25 -6.84 2.09
N ALA A 157 -1.96 -7.10 1.84
CA ALA A 157 -1.27 -8.27 2.39
C ALA A 157 -1.18 -8.26 3.94
N ILE A 158 -1.09 -7.08 4.55
CA ILE A 158 -1.06 -6.92 6.01
C ILE A 158 -2.45 -6.64 6.62
N GLY A 159 -3.53 -6.70 5.83
CA GLY A 159 -4.91 -6.62 6.30
C GLY A 159 -5.44 -5.21 6.57
N LEU A 160 -4.75 -4.16 6.10
CA LEU A 160 -5.19 -2.76 6.25
C LEU A 160 -6.20 -2.32 5.18
N ILE A 161 -6.21 -3.01 4.03
CA ILE A 161 -7.19 -2.78 2.96
C ILE A 161 -7.86 -4.12 2.66
N GLU A 162 -9.19 -4.12 2.61
CA GLU A 162 -9.94 -5.31 2.20
C GLU A 162 -9.64 -5.65 0.73
N SER A 163 -9.31 -6.92 0.48
CA SER A 163 -9.23 -7.42 -0.88
C SER A 163 -10.65 -7.59 -1.43
N GLU A 164 -10.98 -6.86 -2.49
CA GLU A 164 -12.11 -7.21 -3.36
C GLU A 164 -11.80 -8.55 -4.05
N GLU A 165 -12.05 -9.65 -3.36
CA GLU A 165 -12.03 -10.96 -3.98
C GLU A 165 -13.22 -11.06 -4.94
N LEU A 166 -12.93 -11.36 -6.21
CA LEU A 166 -13.97 -11.73 -7.16
C LEU A 166 -14.76 -12.90 -6.59
N SER A 167 -16.09 -12.78 -6.58
CA SER A 167 -16.94 -13.88 -6.10
C SER A 167 -16.63 -15.17 -6.86
N ASP A 168 -16.82 -16.33 -6.23
CA ASP A 168 -16.59 -17.63 -6.89
C ASP A 168 -17.39 -17.78 -8.18
N VAL A 169 -18.57 -17.15 -8.24
CA VAL A 169 -19.40 -17.08 -9.45
C VAL A 169 -18.68 -16.27 -10.54
N THR A 170 -18.17 -15.09 -10.21
CA THR A 170 -17.42 -14.25 -11.16
C THR A 170 -16.14 -14.95 -11.65
N LYS A 171 -15.41 -15.63 -10.75
CA LYS A 171 -14.23 -16.43 -11.11
C LYS A 171 -14.60 -17.56 -12.10
N ARG A 172 -15.71 -18.26 -11.89
CA ARG A 172 -16.20 -19.31 -12.81
C ARG A 172 -16.63 -18.75 -14.16
N ILE A 173 -17.41 -17.67 -14.19
CA ILE A 173 -17.85 -17.01 -15.43
C ILE A 173 -16.63 -16.53 -16.23
N LEU A 174 -15.62 -15.97 -15.57
CA LEU A 174 -14.37 -15.57 -16.21
C LEU A 174 -13.61 -16.76 -16.83
N ALA A 175 -13.54 -17.88 -16.11
CA ALA A 175 -12.89 -19.09 -16.61
C ALA A 175 -13.64 -19.67 -17.83
N GLU A 176 -14.97 -19.73 -17.75
CA GLU A 176 -15.83 -20.18 -18.85
C GLU A 176 -15.68 -19.28 -20.08
N LYS A 177 -15.74 -17.95 -19.90
CA LYS A 177 -15.57 -16.99 -20.99
C LYS A 177 -14.18 -17.00 -21.61
N ARG A 178 -13.12 -17.23 -20.83
CA ARG A 178 -11.77 -17.45 -21.36
C ARG A 178 -11.72 -18.73 -22.21
N ALA A 179 -12.28 -19.83 -21.71
CA ALA A 179 -12.30 -21.11 -22.42
C ALA A 179 -13.13 -21.04 -23.72
N GLU A 180 -14.33 -20.46 -23.69
CA GLU A 180 -15.17 -20.23 -24.87
C GLU A 180 -14.39 -19.46 -25.94
N PHE A 181 -13.70 -18.40 -25.53
CA PHE A 181 -12.93 -17.57 -26.45
C PHE A 181 -11.71 -18.31 -27.04
N GLU A 182 -10.94 -19.03 -26.23
CA GLU A 182 -9.82 -19.86 -26.69
C GLU A 182 -10.28 -20.94 -27.69
N THR A 183 -11.46 -21.51 -27.49
CA THR A 183 -12.04 -22.47 -28.44
C THR A 183 -12.50 -21.82 -29.74
N ALA A 184 -12.95 -20.56 -29.70
CA ALA A 184 -13.39 -19.79 -30.87
C ALA A 184 -12.22 -19.22 -31.71
N GLN A 185 -11.04 -18.98 -31.12
CA GLN A 185 -9.86 -18.38 -31.78
C GLN A 185 -8.78 -19.38 -32.24
N LYS A 186 -9.17 -20.54 -32.82
CA LYS A 186 -8.21 -21.40 -33.54
C LYS A 186 -7.74 -20.79 -34.88
N THR A 187 -7.00 -19.69 -34.81
CA THR A 187 -6.20 -19.17 -35.92
C THR A 187 -4.82 -18.83 -35.38
N PRO A 188 -3.72 -19.40 -35.90
CA PRO A 188 -2.40 -19.13 -35.38
C PRO A 188 -1.95 -17.76 -35.88
N SER A 189 -2.00 -16.74 -35.04
CA SER A 189 -1.26 -15.50 -35.29
C SER A 189 0.13 -15.62 -34.69
N ASN A 190 1.15 -15.66 -35.56
CA ASN A 190 2.57 -15.53 -35.22
C ASN A 190 2.92 -14.12 -34.71
N ASP A 191 2.28 -13.68 -33.64
CA ASP A 191 2.67 -12.43 -32.97
C ASP A 191 3.13 -12.77 -31.56
N GLU A 192 4.43 -12.65 -31.32
CA GLU A 192 5.11 -12.93 -30.05
C GLU A 192 4.79 -11.87 -28.97
N SER A 193 3.57 -11.31 -28.97
CA SER A 193 3.09 -10.57 -27.81
C SER A 193 2.59 -11.57 -26.77
N VAL A 194 3.50 -12.01 -25.89
CA VAL A 194 3.18 -12.79 -24.69
C VAL A 194 2.34 -11.92 -23.75
N GLY A 195 1.05 -11.83 -24.03
CA GLY A 195 0.04 -11.21 -23.17
C GLY A 195 -0.98 -12.28 -22.77
N ASP A 196 -1.41 -12.26 -21.50
CA ASP A 196 -2.45 -13.16 -20.97
C ASP A 196 -3.86 -12.90 -21.57
N TYR A 197 -3.95 -12.01 -22.56
CA TYR A 197 -5.18 -11.47 -23.15
C TYR A 197 -5.02 -11.29 -24.66
N PRO A 198 -6.11 -11.39 -25.44
CA PRO A 198 -6.03 -11.42 -26.89
C PRO A 198 -5.62 -10.08 -27.52
N ALA A 199 -5.07 -10.15 -28.74
CA ALA A 199 -4.53 -8.97 -29.44
C ALA A 199 -5.58 -7.90 -29.76
N ASN A 200 -6.85 -8.29 -29.93
CA ASN A 200 -7.96 -7.36 -30.14
C ASN A 200 -8.59 -6.84 -28.84
N ALA A 201 -8.04 -7.17 -27.67
CA ALA A 201 -8.54 -6.68 -26.40
C ALA A 201 -8.32 -5.16 -26.23
N THR A 202 -9.34 -4.49 -25.72
CA THR A 202 -9.31 -3.05 -25.42
C THR A 202 -9.12 -2.78 -23.92
N LEU A 203 -8.78 -1.54 -23.57
CA LEU A 203 -8.51 -1.13 -22.19
C LEU A 203 -9.78 -1.14 -21.34
N CYS A 204 -9.76 -1.86 -20.22
CA CYS A 204 -10.84 -1.82 -19.24
C CYS A 204 -10.79 -0.50 -18.45
N PRO A 205 -11.90 0.27 -18.36
CA PRO A 205 -11.93 1.50 -17.57
C PRO A 205 -11.87 1.23 -16.05
N LYS A 206 -12.32 0.05 -15.59
CA LYS A 206 -12.35 -0.32 -14.17
C LYS A 206 -10.99 -0.76 -13.62
N CYS A 207 -10.32 -1.70 -14.30
CA CYS A 207 -9.06 -2.27 -13.82
C CYS A 207 -7.82 -1.83 -14.61
N SER A 208 -7.99 -0.95 -15.60
CA SER A 208 -6.92 -0.45 -16.47
C SER A 208 -6.12 -1.55 -17.19
N THR A 209 -6.69 -2.74 -17.36
CA THR A 209 -6.05 -3.86 -18.06
C THR A 209 -6.60 -3.99 -19.48
N LYS A 210 -5.74 -4.18 -20.48
CA LYS A 210 -6.12 -4.52 -21.87
C LYS A 210 -6.67 -5.95 -21.95
N ALA A 211 -7.90 -6.11 -21.50
CA ALA A 211 -8.55 -7.41 -21.36
C ALA A 211 -10.03 -7.38 -21.75
N VAL A 212 -10.55 -6.28 -22.30
CA VAL A 212 -11.95 -6.18 -22.72
C VAL A 212 -12.11 -6.76 -24.11
N VAL A 213 -12.96 -7.78 -24.24
CA VAL A 213 -13.35 -8.39 -25.51
C VAL A 213 -14.85 -8.32 -25.68
N VAL A 214 -15.33 -8.31 -26.93
CA VAL A 214 -16.75 -8.45 -27.24
C VAL A 214 -17.06 -9.93 -27.43
N MET A 215 -17.84 -10.49 -26.52
CA MET A 215 -18.36 -11.86 -26.59
C MET A 215 -19.88 -11.78 -26.51
N ASP A 216 -20.58 -12.48 -27.42
CA ASP A 216 -22.05 -12.51 -27.46
C ASP A 216 -22.71 -11.12 -27.54
N GLY A 217 -22.05 -10.17 -28.21
CA GLY A 217 -22.53 -8.78 -28.33
C GLY A 217 -22.30 -7.92 -27.09
N CYS A 218 -21.68 -8.46 -26.03
CA CYS A 218 -21.35 -7.71 -24.82
C CYS A 218 -19.84 -7.48 -24.64
N ALA A 219 -19.45 -6.27 -24.23
CA ALA A 219 -18.08 -5.96 -23.87
C ALA A 219 -17.80 -6.42 -22.43
N THR A 220 -16.93 -7.42 -22.28
CA THR A 220 -16.59 -8.06 -21.00
C THR A 220 -15.07 -8.07 -20.78
N CYS A 221 -14.62 -7.65 -19.60
CA CYS A 221 -13.22 -7.67 -19.20
C CYS A 221 -12.81 -9.05 -18.65
N LEU A 222 -11.90 -9.73 -19.35
CA LEU A 222 -11.35 -11.02 -18.93
C LEU A 222 -10.41 -10.93 -17.70
N SER A 223 -10.08 -9.73 -17.23
CA SER A 223 -9.21 -9.53 -16.06
C SER A 223 -9.98 -9.32 -14.76
N CYS A 224 -11.06 -8.54 -14.77
CA CYS A 224 -11.81 -8.19 -13.55
C CYS A 224 -13.30 -8.54 -13.62
N GLY A 225 -13.78 -9.12 -14.73
CA GLY A 225 -15.17 -9.52 -14.91
C GLY A 225 -16.14 -8.37 -15.16
N ASP A 226 -15.65 -7.12 -15.27
CA ASP A 226 -16.48 -5.97 -15.61
C ASP A 226 -17.17 -6.15 -16.96
N SER A 227 -18.50 -6.02 -17.00
CA SER A 227 -19.29 -6.18 -18.22
C SER A 227 -20.35 -5.09 -18.32
N LYS A 228 -20.62 -4.61 -19.53
CA LYS A 228 -21.68 -3.60 -19.76
C LYS A 228 -23.10 -4.16 -19.71
N CYS A 229 -23.27 -5.49 -19.69
CA CYS A 229 -24.59 -6.13 -19.79
C CYS A 229 -25.10 -6.73 -18.47
N GLY A 230 -24.37 -6.54 -17.37
CA GLY A 230 -24.74 -7.03 -16.03
C GLY A 230 -23.87 -8.17 -15.55
#